data_AF-A0A7G1N7P0-F1
#
_entry.id   AF-A0A7G1N7P0-F1
#
_cell.length_a   1.000
_cell.length_b   1.000
_cell.length_c   1.000
_cell.angle_alpha   90.00
_cell.angle_beta   90.00
_cell.angle_gamma   90.00
#
_symmetry.space_group_name_H-M   'P 1'
#
loop_
_entity.id
_entity.type
_entity.pdbx_description
1 polymer ?
#
loop_
_entity_poly.entity_id
_entity_poly.type
_entity_poly.pdbx_seq_one_letter_code
_entity_poly.pdbx_strand_id
1 'polypeptide(L)'
;MTVRQTVPSGASKPFVNGTDDTGRVGLPHGGLTVQNRTQHDWCAWSKRDYRGTKDVVHPGEWVGTPFPVYSLLPETSWRCAT
;
A
#
# COMPACT_ATOMS: atom_id res chain seq x y z
N MET A 1 -0.41 3.07 7.75
CA MET A 1 0.41 2.24 6.84
C MET A 1 1.52 3.10 6.25
N THR A 2 2.73 2.58 6.06
CA THR A 2 3.80 3.30 5.35
C THR A 2 4.21 2.48 4.14
N VAL A 3 4.27 3.11 2.97
CA VAL A 3 4.75 2.47 1.73
C VAL A 3 6.08 3.11 1.36
N ARG A 4 7.07 2.28 1.04
CA ARG A 4 8.41 2.68 0.62
C ARG A 4 8.72 2.12 -0.76
N GLN A 5 9.25 3.00 -1.59
CA GLN A 5 9.64 2.75 -2.95
C GLN A 5 11.14 2.44 -3.03
N THR A 6 11.51 1.41 -3.80
CA THR A 6 12.90 0.89 -3.87
C THR A 6 13.68 1.42 -5.08
N VAL A 7 13.20 2.47 -5.77
CA VAL A 7 13.90 3.11 -6.92
C VAL A 7 14.62 4.40 -6.45
N PRO A 8 15.47 5.08 -7.27
CA PRO A 8 16.63 5.88 -6.81
C PRO A 8 16.43 6.88 -5.68
N SER A 9 15.21 7.39 -5.46
CA SER A 9 14.90 8.36 -4.41
C SER A 9 14.66 7.75 -3.01
N GLY A 10 14.45 6.44 -2.89
CA GLY A 10 14.17 5.77 -1.60
C GLY A 10 12.92 6.32 -0.87
N ALA A 11 12.02 6.98 -1.60
CA ALA A 11 10.90 7.73 -1.06
C ALA A 11 9.94 6.84 -0.25
N SER A 12 9.40 7.40 0.83
CA SER A 12 8.38 6.74 1.65
C SER A 12 7.23 7.69 1.94
N LYS A 13 6.01 7.14 2.04
CA LYS A 13 4.81 7.90 2.36
C LYS A 13 3.96 7.17 3.41
N PRO A 14 3.53 7.87 4.48
CA PRO A 14 2.52 7.36 5.39
C PRO A 14 1.13 7.54 4.77
N PHE A 15 0.24 6.60 5.10
CA PHE A 15 -1.15 6.54 4.69
C PHE A 15 -2.03 6.27 5.92
N VAL A 16 -3.08 7.07 6.06
CA VAL A 16 -4.11 6.94 7.10
C VAL A 16 -5.43 6.48 6.49
N ASN A 17 -5.85 7.08 5.36
CA ASN A 17 -7.13 6.80 4.71
C ASN A 17 -7.01 5.99 3.41
N GLY A 18 -5.81 5.53 3.05
CA GLY A 18 -5.54 4.90 1.76
C GLY A 18 -5.44 5.87 0.58
N THR A 19 -5.27 5.31 -0.61
CA THR A 19 -5.20 6.04 -1.89
C THR A 19 -5.50 5.11 -3.06
N ASP A 20 -6.12 5.64 -4.11
CA ASP A 20 -6.35 4.97 -5.39
C ASP A 20 -5.12 5.02 -6.31
N ASP A 21 -4.16 5.91 -6.04
CA ASP A 21 -2.92 6.04 -6.79
C ASP A 21 -1.79 6.62 -5.93
N THR A 22 -0.86 5.77 -5.50
CA THR A 22 0.33 6.20 -4.74
C THR A 22 1.19 7.20 -5.51
N GLY A 23 1.09 7.21 -6.84
CA GLY A 23 1.79 8.18 -7.69
C GLY A 23 1.37 9.61 -7.43
N ARG A 24 0.08 9.85 -7.15
CA ARG A 24 -0.45 11.19 -6.84
C ARG A 24 0.08 11.76 -5.52
N VAL A 25 0.59 10.90 -4.64
CA VAL A 25 1.15 11.29 -3.34
C VAL A 25 2.67 11.22 -3.29
N GLY A 26 3.33 11.06 -4.45
CA GLY A 26 4.78 11.11 -4.59
C GLY A 26 5.49 9.75 -4.57
N LEU A 27 4.78 8.66 -4.85
CA LEU A 27 5.37 7.34 -5.13
C LEU A 27 5.00 6.88 -6.56
N PRO A 28 5.56 7.50 -7.62
CA PRO A 28 5.13 7.30 -9.01
C PRO A 28 5.37 5.88 -9.54
N HIS A 29 6.28 5.12 -8.93
CA HIS A 29 6.55 3.72 -9.29
C HIS A 29 6.02 2.74 -8.23
N GLY A 30 5.07 3.18 -7.39
CA GLY A 30 4.54 2.39 -6.28
C GLY A 30 5.58 2.16 -5.18
N GLY A 31 5.31 1.22 -4.27
CA GLY A 31 6.29 0.77 -3.29
C GLY A 31 6.38 -0.74 -3.15
N LEU A 32 7.58 -1.25 -2.94
CA LEU A 32 7.86 -2.68 -2.78
C LEU A 32 8.05 -3.09 -1.32
N THR A 33 7.99 -2.12 -0.41
CA THR A 33 8.10 -2.37 1.00
C THR A 33 6.99 -1.63 1.71
N VAL A 34 6.25 -2.35 2.54
CA VAL A 34 5.15 -1.79 3.28
C VAL A 34 5.26 -2.13 4.75
N GLN A 35 4.89 -1.18 5.60
CA GLN A 35 4.90 -1.33 7.04
C GLN A 35 3.56 -0.89 7.62
N ASN A 36 2.81 -1.83 8.19
CA ASN A 36 1.52 -1.52 8.79
C ASN A 36 1.68 -1.26 10.30
N ARG A 37 1.84 0.01 10.67
CA ARG A 37 1.83 0.46 12.08
C ARG A 37 0.44 0.80 12.63
N THR A 38 -0.62 0.39 11.95
CA THR A 38 -2.00 0.67 12.38
C THR A 38 -2.60 -0.54 13.08
N GLN A 39 -3.80 -0.40 13.65
CA GLN A 39 -4.53 -1.47 14.35
C GLN A 39 -5.47 -2.27 13.44
N HIS A 40 -5.49 -2.00 12.13
CA HIS A 40 -6.36 -2.67 11.16
C HIS A 40 -5.54 -3.29 10.05
N ASP A 41 -6.08 -4.31 9.39
CA ASP A 41 -5.52 -4.84 8.16
C ASP A 41 -5.59 -3.80 7.05
N TRP A 42 -4.67 -3.91 6.10
CA TRP A 42 -4.63 -3.08 4.90
C TRP A 42 -4.59 -3.95 3.66
N CYS A 43 -5.45 -3.65 2.69
CA CYS A 43 -5.30 -4.22 1.36
C CYS A 43 -4.40 -3.33 0.51
N ALA A 44 -3.44 -3.94 -0.16
CA ALA A 44 -2.54 -3.32 -1.10
C ALA A 44 -2.71 -3.97 -2.48
N TRP A 45 -2.75 -3.15 -3.53
CA TRP A 45 -2.98 -3.62 -4.90
C TRP A 45 -1.82 -3.28 -5.83
N SER A 46 -1.56 -4.21 -6.75
CA SER A 46 -0.54 -4.12 -7.81
C SER A 46 -0.87 -3.13 -8.93
N LYS A 47 -2.07 -2.55 -8.95
CA LYS A 47 -2.47 -1.50 -9.89
C LYS A 47 -3.21 -0.38 -9.17
N ARG A 48 -3.34 0.75 -9.86
CA ARG A 48 -4.19 1.88 -9.44
C ARG A 48 -5.66 1.46 -9.39
N ASP A 49 -6.48 2.28 -8.74
CA ASP A 49 -7.93 2.13 -8.65
C ASP A 49 -8.38 0.80 -8.03
N TYR A 50 -7.55 0.22 -7.15
CA TYR A 50 -7.82 -1.03 -6.41
C TYR A 50 -7.99 -2.25 -7.31
N ARG A 51 -7.11 -2.38 -8.33
CA ARG A 51 -7.16 -3.46 -9.33
C ARG A 51 -5.93 -4.36 -9.30
N GLY A 52 -6.04 -5.50 -9.97
CA GLY A 52 -4.95 -6.48 -10.12
C GLY A 52 -4.80 -7.37 -8.89
N THR A 53 -3.59 -7.90 -8.69
CA THR A 53 -3.23 -8.67 -7.50
C THR A 53 -3.42 -7.83 -6.24
N LYS A 54 -4.09 -8.42 -5.24
CA LYS A 54 -4.34 -7.88 -3.91
C LYS A 54 -3.48 -8.65 -2.91
N ASP A 55 -2.92 -7.95 -1.94
CA ASP A 55 -2.25 -8.53 -0.78
C ASP A 55 -2.79 -7.87 0.49
N VAL A 56 -2.86 -8.63 1.59
CA VAL A 56 -3.33 -8.14 2.88
C VAL A 56 -2.13 -8.00 3.80
N VAL A 57 -2.01 -6.83 4.44
CA VAL A 57 -0.90 -6.50 5.33
C VAL A 57 -1.44 -6.29 6.73
N HIS A 58 -1.05 -7.18 7.64
CA HIS A 58 -1.58 -7.21 9.00
C HIS A 58 -0.92 -6.19 9.93
N PRO A 59 -1.58 -5.77 11.02
CA PRO A 59 -0.99 -4.94 12.06
C PRO A 59 0.38 -5.44 12.53
N GLY A 60 1.36 -4.54 12.58
CA GLY A 60 2.73 -4.84 13.00
C GLY A 60 3.63 -5.39 11.90
N GLU A 61 3.09 -5.79 10.75
CA GLU A 61 3.88 -6.37 9.68
C GLU A 61 4.76 -5.35 8.96
N TRP A 62 5.94 -5.82 8.60
CA TRP A 62 6.84 -5.18 7.65
C TRP A 62 7.17 -6.21 6.57
N VAL A 63 6.55 -6.06 5.40
CA VAL A 63 6.70 -7.00 4.29
C VAL A 63 7.31 -6.35 3.07
N GLY A 64 8.16 -7.11 2.37
CA GLY A 64 8.50 -6.85 0.99
C GLY A 64 7.39 -7.42 0.12
N THR A 65 6.66 -6.58 -0.61
CA THR A 65 5.54 -7.04 -1.44
C THR A 65 6.06 -7.68 -2.72
N PRO A 66 5.41 -8.74 -3.24
CA PRO A 66 5.83 -9.39 -4.49
C PRO A 66 5.58 -8.52 -5.73
N PHE A 67 4.87 -7.41 -5.58
CA PHE A 67 4.57 -6.43 -6.61
C PHE A 67 4.66 -5.01 -6.04
N PRO A 68 4.92 -3.98 -6.86
CA PRO A 68 4.82 -2.60 -6.40
C PRO A 68 3.37 -2.25 -6.06
N VAL A 69 3.15 -1.68 -4.88
CA VAL A 69 1.85 -1.21 -4.40
C VAL A 69 1.52 0.13 -5.03
N TYR A 70 0.44 0.18 -5.81
CA TYR A 70 -0.03 1.40 -6.49
C TYR A 70 -1.33 1.95 -5.92
N SER A 71 -2.10 1.14 -5.20
CA SER A 71 -3.26 1.61 -4.44
C SER A 71 -3.41 0.79 -3.17
N LEU A 72 -3.99 1.38 -2.13
CA LEU A 72 -4.16 0.73 -0.84
C LEU A 72 -5.32 1.34 -0.06
N LEU A 73 -5.97 0.52 0.76
CA LEU A 73 -7.05 0.91 1.65
C LEU A 73 -6.96 0.13 2.97
N PRO A 74 -7.39 0.72 4.10
CA PRO A 74 -7.66 -0.05 5.30
C PRO A 74 -8.83 -1.01 5.07
N GLU A 75 -8.86 -2.12 5.80
CA GLU A 75 -9.92 -3.14 5.76
C GLU A 75 -11.32 -2.59 6.04
N THR A 76 -11.41 -1.51 6.82
CA THR A 76 -12.67 -0.79 7.06
C THR A 76 -13.33 -0.25 5.80
N SER A 77 -12.63 -0.24 4.65
CA SER A 77 -13.21 0.06 3.34
C SER A 77 -13.85 -1.17 2.70
N TRP A 78 -15.08 -1.02 2.19
CA TRP A 78 -15.83 -2.09 1.51
C TRP A 78 -15.08 -2.75 0.34
N ARG A 79 -14.09 -2.08 -0.25
CA ARG A 79 -13.26 -2.63 -1.34
C ARG A 79 -12.17 -3.60 -0.87
N CYS A 80 -11.82 -3.55 0.41
CA CYS A 80 -10.83 -4.44 1.01
C CYS A 80 -11.48 -5.72 1.59
N ALA A 81 -12.78 -5.67 1.90
CA ALA A 81 -13.57 -6.82 2.33
C ALA A 81 -13.35 -8.03 1.41
N THR A 82 -13.11 -9.17 2.03
CA THR A 82 -12.83 -10.47 1.40
C THR A 82 -14.01 -11.04 0.65
#